data_AF-A0A351SSG3-F1
#
_entry.id   AF-A0A351SSG3-F1
#
_cell.length_a   1.000
_cell.length_b   1.000
_cell.length_c   1.000
_cell.angle_alpha   90.00
_cell.angle_beta   90.00
_cell.angle_gamma   90.00
#
_symmetry.space_group_name_H-M   'P 1'
#
loop_
_entity.id
_entity.type
_entity.pdbx_description
1 polymer ?
#
loop_
_entity_poly.entity_id
_entity_poly.type
_entity_poly.pdbx_seq_one_letter_code
_entity_poly.pdbx_strand_id
1 'polypeptide(L)'
;MNLILQRNKIDASPGLGMEIQIDPHTLERAEERGTTSEEIKDVINSGTPMPARYGRLGKTKVYDFKQDRHGQYYRQKKVEVFYTVARDVIVTVTVYVFYGQWEG
;
A
#
# COMPACT_ATOMS: atom_id res chain seq x y z
N MET A 1 -37.21 -22.04 -26.37
CA MET A 1 -36.34 -23.11 -25.85
C MET A 1 -34.89 -22.61 -25.94
N ASN A 2 -34.26 -22.33 -24.80
CA ASN A 2 -32.81 -22.25 -24.46
C ASN A 2 -31.80 -21.62 -25.44
N LEU A 3 -30.76 -20.87 -25.03
CA LEU A 3 -30.34 -20.30 -23.75
C LEU A 3 -29.25 -19.25 -24.08
N ILE A 4 -29.11 -18.30 -23.17
CA ILE A 4 -28.12 -17.22 -23.04
C ILE A 4 -26.67 -17.67 -23.30
N LEU A 5 -25.89 -16.85 -24.03
CA LEU A 5 -24.46 -16.64 -23.73
C LEU A 5 -24.11 -15.15 -23.87
N GLN A 6 -24.22 -14.47 -22.74
CA GLN A 6 -23.54 -13.21 -22.46
C GLN A 6 -22.04 -13.36 -22.70
N ARG A 7 -21.44 -12.51 -23.53
CA ARG A 7 -20.02 -12.17 -23.43
C ARG A 7 -19.95 -10.73 -22.94
N ASN A 8 -19.92 -10.60 -21.61
CA ASN A 8 -19.65 -9.35 -20.93
C ASN A 8 -18.35 -8.76 -21.46
N LYS A 9 -18.45 -7.50 -21.89
CA LYS A 9 -17.32 -6.58 -21.95
C LYS A 9 -16.73 -6.52 -20.54
N ILE A 10 -15.46 -6.87 -20.39
CA ILE A 10 -14.70 -6.51 -19.21
C ILE A 10 -13.80 -5.37 -19.68
N ASP A 11 -14.34 -4.17 -19.56
CA ASP A 11 -13.60 -2.93 -19.72
C ASP A 11 -12.55 -2.90 -18.59
N ALA A 12 -11.31 -3.25 -18.91
CA ALA A 12 -10.17 -3.10 -18.01
C ALA A 12 -9.80 -1.61 -17.93
N SER A 13 -10.53 -0.86 -17.11
CA SER A 13 -10.11 0.45 -16.62
C SER A 13 -9.17 0.24 -15.44
N PRO A 14 -7.87 0.59 -15.51
CA PRO A 14 -6.95 0.42 -14.40
C PRO A 14 -7.15 1.58 -13.42
N GLY A 15 -8.23 1.52 -12.64
CA GLY A 15 -8.57 2.56 -11.67
C GLY A 15 -9.64 2.07 -10.71
N LEU A 16 -9.23 1.74 -9.48
CA LEU A 16 -10.02 1.21 -8.36
C LEU A 16 -10.54 -0.23 -8.54
N GLY A 17 -10.09 -1.16 -7.68
CA GLY A 17 -10.85 -2.39 -7.42
C GLY A 17 -10.09 -3.70 -7.23
N MET A 18 -8.77 -3.72 -7.08
CA MET A 18 -8.10 -4.96 -6.66
C MET A 18 -8.24 -5.15 -5.15
N GLU A 19 -8.54 -6.39 -4.74
CA GLU A 19 -8.56 -6.78 -3.34
C GLU A 19 -7.15 -6.63 -2.74
N ILE A 20 -7.05 -6.05 -1.55
CA ILE A 20 -5.80 -5.88 -0.82
C ILE A 20 -5.81 -6.83 0.37
N GLN A 21 -4.99 -7.87 0.30
CA GLN A 21 -4.70 -8.77 1.40
C GLN A 21 -3.42 -8.29 2.11
N ILE A 22 -3.58 -7.79 3.33
CA ILE A 22 -2.43 -7.44 4.18
C ILE A 22 -2.00 -8.71 4.91
N ASP A 23 -0.79 -9.17 4.63
CA ASP A 23 -0.21 -10.32 5.30
C ASP A 23 -0.08 -10.04 6.81
N PRO A 24 -0.40 -11.00 7.71
CA PRO A 24 -0.31 -10.81 9.15
C PRO A 24 1.07 -10.33 9.62
N HIS A 25 2.16 -10.80 8.99
CA HIS A 25 3.50 -10.32 9.29
C HIS A 25 3.65 -8.83 8.95
N THR A 26 3.03 -8.37 7.85
CA THR A 26 3.06 -6.95 7.49
C THR A 26 2.33 -6.11 8.54
N LEU A 27 1.20 -6.58 9.08
CA LEU A 27 0.47 -5.87 10.14
C LEU A 27 1.27 -5.76 11.43
N GLU A 28 1.92 -6.84 11.86
CA GLU A 28 2.83 -6.84 13.02
C GLU A 28 3.93 -5.78 12.83
N ARG A 29 4.58 -5.76 11.66
CA ARG A 29 5.59 -4.73 11.33
C ARG A 29 5.00 -3.33 11.28
N ALA A 30 3.75 -3.17 10.83
CA ALA A 30 3.09 -1.87 10.74
C ALA A 30 2.96 -1.24 12.14
N GLU A 31 2.50 -2.02 13.10
CA GLU A 31 2.32 -1.59 14.49
C GLU A 31 3.65 -1.19 15.13
N GLU A 32 4.68 -2.05 15.03
CA GLU A 32 6.04 -1.76 15.50
C GLU A 32 6.60 -0.46 14.87
N ARG A 33 6.25 -0.21 13.61
CA ARG A 33 6.78 0.89 12.81
C ARG A 33 5.88 2.12 12.81
N GLY A 34 4.77 2.15 13.53
CA GLY A 34 3.93 3.34 13.69
C GLY A 34 3.13 3.71 12.43
N THR A 35 2.62 2.71 11.73
CA THR A 35 1.64 2.85 10.63
C THR A 35 0.47 1.88 10.81
N THR A 36 -0.59 2.02 10.02
CA THR A 36 -1.83 1.25 10.18
C THR A 36 -2.24 0.54 8.90
N SER A 37 -3.24 -0.34 9.01
CA SER A 37 -3.81 -1.05 7.87
C SER A 37 -4.42 -0.09 6.83
N GLU A 38 -4.99 1.02 7.32
CA GLU A 38 -5.62 2.08 6.52
C GLU A 38 -4.56 2.86 5.74
N GLU A 39 -3.45 3.23 6.38
CA GLU A 39 -2.33 3.89 5.71
C GLU A 39 -1.68 2.96 4.68
N ILE A 40 -1.54 1.66 4.97
CA ILE A 40 -1.04 0.69 3.99
C ILE A 40 -1.93 0.65 2.74
N LYS A 41 -3.25 0.53 2.91
CA LYS A 41 -4.20 0.52 1.80
C LYS A 41 -4.17 1.84 1.03
N ASP A 42 -4.06 2.96 1.75
CA ASP A 42 -3.95 4.29 1.14
C ASP A 42 -2.66 4.42 0.30
N VAL A 43 -1.51 3.97 0.80
CA VAL A 43 -0.25 3.94 0.02
C VAL A 43 -0.42 3.09 -1.24
N ILE A 44 -1.03 1.90 -1.14
CA ILE A 44 -1.25 1.03 -2.29
C ILE A 44 -2.16 1.70 -3.33
N ASN A 45 -3.20 2.40 -2.90
CA ASN A 45 -4.18 3.00 -3.80
C ASN A 45 -3.71 4.32 -4.40
N SER A 46 -3.14 5.22 -3.60
CA SER A 46 -2.86 6.61 -3.97
C SER A 46 -1.39 7.01 -3.92
N GLY A 47 -0.52 6.15 -3.40
CA GLY A 47 0.91 6.40 -3.30
C GLY A 47 1.63 6.38 -4.66
N THR A 48 2.80 7.01 -4.69
CA THR A 48 3.67 7.09 -5.86
C THR A 48 4.43 5.77 -6.03
N PRO A 49 4.46 5.17 -7.24
CA PRO A 49 5.28 4.00 -7.51
C PRO A 49 6.76 4.27 -7.20
N MET A 50 7.44 3.28 -6.62
CA MET A 50 8.87 3.34 -6.34
C MET A 50 9.58 2.07 -6.83
N PRO A 51 10.87 2.15 -7.20
CA PRO A 51 11.65 0.97 -7.55
C PRO A 51 11.68 -0.04 -6.41
N ALA A 52 11.41 -1.30 -6.75
CA ALA A 52 11.47 -2.42 -5.81
C ALA A 52 12.35 -3.54 -6.38
N ARG A 53 12.91 -4.36 -5.49
CA ARG A 53 13.80 -5.47 -5.86
C ARG A 53 13.03 -6.78 -5.95
N TYR A 54 13.61 -7.75 -6.67
CA TYR A 54 13.14 -9.16 -6.71
C TYR A 54 11.71 -9.34 -7.24
N GLY A 55 11.32 -8.58 -8.26
CA GLY A 55 10.00 -8.71 -8.90
C GLY A 55 8.82 -8.23 -8.03
N ARG A 56 9.11 -7.50 -6.94
CA ARG A 56 8.09 -6.85 -6.12
C ARG A 56 7.72 -5.50 -6.71
N LEU A 57 6.56 -5.00 -6.33
CA LEU A 57 6.15 -3.62 -6.54
C LEU A 57 6.31 -2.85 -5.23
N GLY A 58 6.52 -1.56 -5.35
CA GLY A 58 6.62 -0.64 -4.21
C GLY A 58 5.80 0.61 -4.48
N LYS A 59 5.14 1.12 -3.45
CA LYS A 59 4.55 2.46 -3.44
C LYS A 59 4.95 3.19 -2.17
N THR A 60 5.03 4.52 -2.27
CA THR A 60 5.34 5.40 -1.14
C THR A 60 4.38 6.57 -1.04
N LYS A 61 4.13 7.01 0.19
CA LYS A 61 3.37 8.24 0.47
C LYS A 61 3.90 8.92 1.73
N VAL A 62 3.95 10.24 1.68
CA VAL A 62 4.31 11.10 2.82
C VAL A 62 3.04 11.59 3.48
N TYR A 63 3.01 11.57 4.82
CA TYR A 63 1.92 12.00 5.66
C TYR A 63 2.39 13.07 6.63
N ASP A 64 1.52 14.02 6.93
CA ASP A 64 1.66 14.85 8.12
C ASP A 64 1.54 13.96 9.36
N PHE A 65 2.56 13.96 10.22
CA PHE A 65 2.60 13.18 11.45
C PHE A 65 2.43 14.06 12.68
N LYS A 66 3.21 15.15 12.75
CA LYS A 66 3.15 16.22 13.77
C LYS A 66 3.06 15.69 15.22
N GLN A 67 3.80 14.63 15.51
CA GLN A 67 3.76 13.91 16.78
C GLN A 67 5.17 13.54 17.25
N ASP A 68 5.30 13.23 18.53
CA ASP A 68 6.53 12.70 19.12
C ASP A 68 6.65 11.20 18.91
N ARG A 69 7.84 10.74 18.54
CA ARG A 69 8.19 9.32 18.50
C ARG A 69 9.55 9.11 19.16
N HIS A 70 9.59 8.24 20.16
CA HIS A 70 10.80 7.94 20.95
C HIS A 70 11.50 9.21 21.50
N GLY A 71 10.71 10.19 21.95
CA GLY A 71 11.23 11.44 22.53
C GLY A 71 11.66 12.50 21.51
N GLN A 72 11.43 12.29 20.21
CA GLN A 72 11.74 13.25 19.16
C GLN A 72 10.47 13.64 18.38
N TYR A 73 10.26 14.95 18.19
CA TYR A 73 9.16 15.46 17.38
C TYR A 73 9.45 15.32 15.88
N TYR A 74 8.47 14.82 15.12
CA TYR A 74 8.55 14.72 13.67
C TYR A 74 7.34 15.36 12.99
N ARG A 75 7.61 16.21 11.99
CA ARG A 75 6.55 16.86 11.21
C ARG A 75 5.86 15.89 10.26
N GLN A 76 6.63 15.04 9.59
CA GLN A 76 6.13 14.09 8.61
C GLN A 76 6.61 12.68 8.92
N LYS A 77 5.87 11.72 8.37
CA LYS A 77 6.32 10.36 8.21
C LYS A 77 6.15 9.94 6.75
N LYS A 78 7.02 9.07 6.27
CA LYS A 78 6.91 8.45 4.95
C LYS A 78 6.67 6.95 5.12
N VAL A 79 5.61 6.45 4.51
CA VAL A 79 5.27 5.03 4.50
C VAL A 79 5.62 4.45 3.13
N GLU A 80 6.32 3.32 3.12
CA GLU A 80 6.68 2.56 1.94
C GLU A 80 6.10 1.16 2.05
N VAL A 81 5.26 0.75 1.09
CA VAL A 81 4.64 -0.57 1.08
C VAL A 81 5.17 -1.35 -0.10
N PHE A 82 5.70 -2.53 0.18
CA PHE A 82 6.13 -3.50 -0.82
C PHE A 82 5.11 -4.63 -0.92
N TYR A 83 4.73 -4.99 -2.13
CA TYR A 83 3.68 -5.96 -2.39
C TYR A 83 3.92 -6.73 -3.70
N THR A 84 3.18 -7.81 -3.87
CA THR A 84 3.06 -8.55 -5.13
C THR A 84 1.60 -8.55 -5.58
N VAL A 85 1.38 -8.83 -6.87
CA VAL A 85 0.02 -9.04 -7.42
C VAL A 85 -0.07 -10.49 -7.84
N ALA A 86 -1.01 -11.24 -7.27
CA ALA A 86 -1.24 -12.64 -7.58
C ALA A 86 -2.74 -12.86 -7.80
N ARG A 87 -3.11 -13.33 -9.00
CA ARG A 87 -4.52 -13.58 -9.38
C ARG A 87 -5.44 -12.39 -9.05
N ASP A 88 -5.02 -11.19 -9.45
CA ASP A 88 -5.73 -9.92 -9.22
C ASP A 88 -5.89 -9.50 -7.75
N VAL A 89 -5.19 -10.16 -6.83
CA VAL A 89 -5.09 -9.78 -5.41
C VAL A 89 -3.73 -9.15 -5.14
N ILE A 90 -3.73 -7.99 -4.48
CA ILE A 90 -2.53 -7.36 -3.95
C ILE A 90 -2.21 -8.02 -2.60
N VAL A 91 -1.03 -8.63 -2.50
CA VAL A 91 -0.55 -9.25 -1.25
C VAL A 91 0.65 -8.47 -0.73
N THR A 92 0.53 -7.93 0.48
CA THR A 92 1.62 -7.15 1.09
C THR A 92 2.76 -8.07 1.54
N VAL A 93 4.00 -7.61 1.33
CA VAL A 93 5.20 -8.34 1.75
C VAL A 93 5.82 -7.68 2.98
N THR A 94 5.95 -6.35 2.97
CA THR A 94 6.49 -5.59 4.10
C THR A 94 6.13 -4.11 3.99
N VAL A 95 6.21 -3.40 5.11
CA VAL A 95 5.95 -1.96 5.21
C VAL A 95 7.08 -1.27 5.97
N TYR A 96 7.67 -0.21 5.44
CA TYR A 96 8.65 0.63 6.14
C TYR A 96 8.06 1.98 6.46
N VAL A 97 8.46 2.54 7.61
CA VAL A 97 8.06 3.86 8.04
C VAL A 97 9.29 4.65 8.43
N PHE A 98 9.43 5.83 7.84
CA PHE A 98 10.50 6.77 8.10
C PHE A 98 9.91 8.03 8.71
N TYR A 99 10.66 8.67 9.60
CA TYR A 99 10.25 9.92 10.25
C TYR A 99 11.24 11.01 9.92
N GLY A 100 10.75 12.19 9.53
CA GLY A 100 11.60 13.24 9.02
C GLY A 100 10.83 14.33 8.30
N GLN A 101 11.47 14.94 7.31
CA GLN A 101 10.86 15.88 6.38
C GLN A 101 11.26 15.53 4.95
N TRP A 102 10.28 15.57 4.05
CA TRP A 102 10.43 15.36 2.62
C TRP A 102 9.92 16.61 1.91
N GLU A 103 10.78 17.17 1.06
CA GLU A 103 10.39 18.21 0.11
C GLU A 103 9.60 17.53 -1.01
N GLY A 104 8.43 18.08 -1.31
CA GLY A 104 7.51 17.57 -2.35
C GLY A 104 7.93 17.98 -3.75
#